data_AF-A0A0F9C2V8-F1
#
_entry.id   AF-A0A0F9C2V8-F1
#
_cell.length_a   1.000
_cell.length_b   1.000
_cell.length_c   1.000
_cell.angle_alpha   90.00
_cell.angle_beta   90.00
_cell.angle_gamma   90.00
#
_symmetry.space_group_name_H-M   'P 1'
#
loop_
_entity.id
_entity.type
_entity.pdbx_description
1 polymer ?
#
loop_
_entity_poly.entity_id
_entity_poly.type
_entity_poly.pdbx_seq_one_letter_code
_entity_poly.pdbx_strand_id
1 'polypeptide(L)' 'MSEAAQKLRLDKWLWHARFFKTRSLAAARVQAGAVRVNGHIVKKRATLVVVGDVLT' A
#
# COMPACT_ATOMS: atom_id res chain seq x y z
N MET A 1 -11.69 -8.33 -22.27
CA MET A 1 -12.55 -7.75 -21.22
C MET A 1 -11.70 -6.78 -20.42
N SER A 2 -12.08 -5.51 -20.34
CA SER A 2 -11.37 -4.51 -19.53
C SER A 2 -11.66 -4.81 -18.06
N GLU A 3 -10.82 -5.63 -17.44
CA GLU A 3 -10.87 -5.83 -15.99
C GLU A 3 -10.50 -4.49 -15.35
N ALA A 4 -11.48 -3.80 -14.76
CA ALA A 4 -11.21 -2.60 -14.00
C ALA A 4 -10.24 -2.98 -12.87
N ALA A 5 -8.95 -2.64 -13.04
CA ALA A 5 -7.90 -3.04 -12.12
C ALA A 5 -8.35 -2.73 -10.69
N GLN A 6 -8.57 -3.76 -9.88
CA GLN A 6 -9.08 -3.59 -8.54
C GLN A 6 -8.06 -2.80 -7.72
N LYS A 7 -8.38 -1.54 -7.44
CA LYS A 7 -7.53 -0.64 -6.67
C LYS A 7 -7.78 -0.86 -5.18
N LEU A 8 -6.74 -1.17 -4.42
CA LEU A 8 -6.81 -1.26 -2.96
C LEU A 8 -5.95 -0.18 -2.31
N ARG A 9 -6.33 0.30 -1.13
CA ARG A 9 -5.47 1.23 -0.38
C ARG A 9 -4.21 0.51 0.11
N LEU A 10 -3.07 1.17 0.02
CA LEU A 10 -1.78 0.67 0.48
C LEU A 10 -1.82 0.21 1.94
N ASP A 11 -2.36 1.04 2.85
CA ASP A 11 -2.48 0.69 4.27
C ASP A 11 -3.32 -0.58 4.53
N LYS A 12 -4.39 -0.76 3.74
CA LYS A 12 -5.28 -1.91 3.80
C LYS A 12 -4.61 -3.15 3.18
N TRP A 13 -3.93 -2.99 2.05
CA TRP A 13 -3.21 -4.05 1.37
C TRP A 13 -2.09 -4.62 2.25
N LEU A 14 -1.26 -3.76 2.83
CA LEU A 14 -0.14 -4.16 3.71
C LEU A 14 -0.61 -4.94 4.94
N TRP A 15 -1.77 -4.57 5.50
CA TRP A 15 -2.37 -5.30 6.62
C TRP A 15 -2.93 -6.67 6.18
N HIS A 16 -3.66 -6.74 5.06
CA HIS A 16 -4.17 -8.01 4.55
C HIS A 16 -3.06 -8.98 4.15
N ALA A 17 -1.97 -8.47 3.57
CA ALA A 17 -0.76 -9.23 3.25
C ALA A 17 0.11 -9.57 4.48
N ARG A 18 -0.34 -9.21 5.69
CA ARG A 18 0.29 -9.56 6.98
C ARG A 18 1.69 -8.99 7.22
N PHE A 19 2.09 -7.94 6.51
CA PHE A 19 3.30 -7.18 6.85
C PHE A 19 3.17 -6.45 8.19
N PHE A 20 1.95 -6.09 8.59
CA PHE A 20 1.67 -5.43 9.87
C PHE A 20 0.50 -6.09 10.58
N LYS A 21 0.59 -6.14 11.92
CA LYS A 21 -0.43 -6.74 12.79
C LYS A 21 -1.78 -6.02 12.71
N THR A 22 -1.77 -4.71 12.54
CA THR A 22 -2.97 -3.87 12.46
C THR A 22 -2.88 -2.88 11.31
N ARG A 23 -4.03 -2.44 10.80
CA ARG A 23 -4.11 -1.42 9.74
C ARG A 23 -3.55 -0.07 10.18
N SER A 24 -3.73 0.31 11.45
CA SER A 24 -3.17 1.57 11.99
C SER A 24 -1.65 1.55 11.99
N LEU A 25 -1.02 0.41 12.29
CA LEU A 25 0.44 0.25 12.24
C LEU A 25 0.96 0.39 10.79
N ALA A 26 0.28 -0.23 9.82
CA ALA A 26 0.60 -0.06 8.41
C ALA A 26 0.50 1.42 7.98
N ALA A 27 -0.58 2.10 8.36
CA ALA A 27 -0.79 3.51 8.06
C ALA A 27 0.32 4.40 8.64
N ALA A 28 0.73 4.17 9.89
CA ALA A 28 1.81 4.93 10.54
C ALA A 28 3.15 4.73 9.82
N ARG A 29 3.46 3.50 9.39
CA ARG A 29 4.70 3.19 8.64
C ARG A 29 4.72 3.84 7.26
N VAL A 30 3.59 3.84 6.55
CA VAL A 30 3.46 4.59 5.29
C VAL A 30 3.67 6.09 5.55
N GLN A 31 3.01 6.68 6.55
CA GLN A 31 3.17 8.11 6.86
C GLN A 31 4.61 8.51 7.23
N ALA A 32 5.33 7.60 7.90
CA ALA A 32 6.76 7.78 8.19
C ALA A 32 7.66 7.74 6.94
N GLY A 33 7.12 7.41 5.76
CA GLY A 33 7.90 7.28 4.52
C GLY A 33 8.69 5.98 4.44
N ALA A 34 8.29 4.95 5.21
CA ALA A 34 8.98 3.66 5.25
C ALA A 34 8.56 2.71 4.12
N VAL A 35 7.69 3.14 3.20
CA VAL A 35 7.19 2.32 2.09
C VAL A 35 7.37 3.09 0.79
N ARG A 36 7.84 2.37 -0.23
CA ARG A 36 7.96 2.82 -1.61
C ARG A 36 6.97 2.07 -2.48
N VAL A 37 6.39 2.78 -3.44
CA VAL A 37 5.56 2.20 -4.52
C VAL A 37 6.24 2.55 -5.83
N ASN A 38 6.61 1.55 -6.61
CA ASN A 38 7.33 1.71 -7.89
C ASN A 38 8.58 2.61 -7.74
N GLY A 39 9.34 2.42 -6.66
CA GLY A 39 10.56 3.18 -6.36
C GLY A 39 10.34 4.55 -5.68
N HIS A 40 9.11 5.06 -5.62
CA HIS A 40 8.81 6.36 -5.01
C HIS A 40 8.37 6.23 -3.56
N ILE A 41 8.95 7.01 -2.65
CA ILE A 41 8.52 7.05 -1.25
C ILE A 41 7.09 7.59 -1.16
N VAL A 42 6.21 6.82 -0.53
CA VAL A 42 4.81 7.18 -0.36
C VAL A 42 4.54 7.50 1.11
N LYS A 43 4.04 8.72 1.37
CA LYS A 43 3.58 9.14 2.72
C LYS A 43 2.07 9.11 2.90
N LYS A 44 1.31 8.96 1.81
CA LYS A 44 -0.16 8.92 1.85
C LYS A 44 -0.63 7.48 2.06
N ARG A 45 -1.14 7.17 3.25
CA ARG A 45 -1.72 5.85 3.59
C ARG A 45 -2.83 5.37 2.65
N ALA A 46 -3.54 6.32 2.04
CA ALA A 46 -4.65 6.09 1.11
C ALA A 46 -4.23 5.92 -0.35
N THR A 47 -2.92 5.84 -0.63
CA THR A 47 -2.42 5.57 -1.98
C THR A 47 -3.03 4.27 -2.49
N LEU A 48 -3.48 4.27 -3.74
CA LEU A 48 -4.09 3.11 -4.35
C LEU A 48 -2.99 2.27 -5.00
N VAL A 49 -2.99 0.98 -4.71
CA VAL A 49 -2.14 -0.03 -5.33
C VAL A 49 -2.99 -0.93 -6.22
N VAL A 50 -2.39 -1.37 -7.31
CA VAL A 50 -2.96 -2.35 -8.26
C VAL A 50 -2.01 -3.52 -8.43
N VAL A 51 -2.52 -4.61 -9.01
CA VAL A 51 -1.69 -5.72 -9.46
C VAL A 51 -0.66 -5.20 -10.45
N GLY A 52 0.61 -5.55 -10.22
CA GLY A 52 1.76 -5.07 -11.00
C GLY A 52 2.58 -3.98 -10.31
N ASP A 53 2.05 -3.31 -9.27
CA ASP A 53 2.84 -2.38 -8.48
C ASP A 53 3.91 -3.11 -7.65
N VAL A 54 5.09 -2.52 -7.57
CA VAL A 54 6.21 -3.01 -6.75
C VAL A 54 6.25 -2.24 -5.44
N LEU A 55 6.28 -2.96 -4.32
CA LEU A 55 6.37 -2.40 -2.98
C LEU A 55 7.74 -2.71 -2.37
N THR A 56 8.38 -1.71 -1.76
CA THR A 56 9.69 -1.84 -1.10
C THR A 56 9.72 -1.07 0.21
#